data_AF-A0A4Q3SP96-F1
#
_entry.id   AF-A0A4Q3SP96-F1
#
_cell.length_a   1.000
_cell.length_b   1.000
_cell.length_c   1.000
_cell.angle_alpha   90.00
_cell.angle_beta   90.00
_cell.angle_gamma   90.00
#
_symmetry.space_group_name_H-M   'P 1'
#
loop_
_entity.id
_entity.type
_entity.pdbx_description
1 polymer ?
#
loop_
_entity_poly.entity_id
_entity_poly.type
_entity_poly.pdbx_seq_one_letter_code
_entity_poly.pdbx_strand_id
1 'polypeptide(L)'
;MRALVAVLALATAMPVISIPTYSDAQVLTGRRGVGGASRPRRAQPPRLSTTEQQQLWDAQDLVVELNGQIENLQAAGAAAGGLTEAQRTEIAGHTTRRDEAQATVDRLVAKRGA
;
A
#
# COMPACT_ATOMS: atom_id res chain seq x y z
N MET A 1 20.30 -21.56 26.74
CA MET A 1 20.22 -21.23 25.30
C MET A 1 19.60 -22.41 24.56
N ARG A 2 18.38 -22.26 24.05
CA ARG A 2 17.70 -23.29 23.26
C ARG A 2 17.09 -22.60 22.04
N ALA A 3 17.64 -22.95 20.89
CA ALA A 3 17.23 -22.49 19.58
C ALA A 3 15.83 -23.01 19.24
N LEU A 4 14.98 -22.13 18.73
CA LEU A 4 13.86 -22.52 17.87
C LEU A 4 13.88 -21.59 16.66
N VAL A 5 14.44 -22.15 15.60
CA VAL A 5 14.47 -21.60 14.25
C VAL A 5 13.08 -21.83 13.65
N ALA A 6 12.35 -20.75 13.37
CA ALA A 6 11.18 -20.77 12.51
C ALA A 6 11.55 -20.09 11.20
N VAL A 7 12.01 -20.88 10.22
CA VAL A 7 12.12 -20.46 8.82
C VAL A 7 10.69 -20.43 8.28
N LEU A 8 10.10 -19.24 8.22
CA LEU A 8 8.84 -19.04 7.52
C LEU A 8 9.16 -18.83 6.04
N ALA A 9 8.98 -19.89 5.26
CA ALA A 9 9.03 -19.84 3.80
C ALA A 9 7.82 -19.04 3.29
N LEU A 10 8.00 -17.76 2.99
CA LEU A 10 7.05 -16.99 2.18
C LEU A 10 7.21 -17.40 0.71
N ALA A 11 6.49 -18.46 0.34
CA ALA A 11 6.12 -18.70 -1.05
C ALA A 11 4.66 -18.27 -1.21
N THR A 12 4.40 -17.08 -1.77
CA THR A 12 3.19 -16.83 -2.57
C THR A 12 3.30 -15.53 -3.38
N ALA A 13 3.11 -15.68 -4.70
CA ALA A 13 2.64 -14.69 -5.66
C ALA A 13 3.54 -13.48 -5.96
N MET A 14 4.62 -13.71 -6.72
CA MET A 14 5.07 -12.67 -7.64
C MET A 14 4.04 -12.56 -8.78
N PRO A 15 3.41 -11.40 -9.02
CA PRO A 15 2.67 -11.20 -10.25
C PRO A 15 3.69 -11.21 -11.39
N VAL A 16 3.58 -12.22 -12.26
CA VAL A 16 4.26 -12.21 -13.55
C VAL A 16 3.65 -11.06 -14.34
N ILE A 17 4.24 -9.88 -14.22
CA ILE A 17 3.94 -8.77 -15.10
C ILE A 17 4.50 -9.19 -16.45
N SER A 18 3.64 -9.74 -17.31
CA SER A 18 3.92 -9.85 -18.73
C SER A 18 4.22 -8.45 -19.23
N ILE A 19 5.51 -8.15 -19.38
CA ILE A 19 5.95 -7.02 -20.19
C ILE A 19 5.67 -7.46 -21.63
N PRO A 20 4.74 -6.84 -22.37
CA PRO A 20 4.67 -7.06 -23.81
C PRO A 20 5.99 -6.53 -24.38
N THR A 21 6.88 -7.44 -24.71
CA THR A 21 8.05 -7.17 -25.54
C THR A 21 7.50 -6.74 -26.90
N TYR A 22 7.34 -5.43 -27.10
CA TYR A 22 7.17 -4.87 -28.43
C TYR A 22 8.52 -5.02 -29.15
N SER A 23 8.74 -6.19 -29.73
CA SER A 23 9.80 -6.42 -30.72
C SER A 23 9.17 -6.46 -32.10
N ASP A 24 9.53 -5.45 -32.88
CA ASP A 24 9.61 -5.34 -34.33
C ASP A 24 8.57 -6.04 -35.22
N ALA A 25 7.79 -5.23 -35.91
CA ALA A 25 7.90 -5.09 -37.37
C ALA A 25 6.74 -4.24 -37.89
N GLN A 26 6.90 -2.92 -37.97
CA GLN A 26 6.10 -2.10 -38.90
C GLN A 26 6.99 -1.03 -39.53
N VAL A 27 7.95 -1.48 -40.33
CA VAL A 27 8.39 -0.69 -41.47
C VAL A 27 7.59 -1.16 -42.68
N LEU A 28 7.13 -0.18 -43.45
CA LEU A 28 6.47 -0.30 -44.76
C LEU A 28 4.94 -0.49 -44.71
N THR A 29 4.21 0.61 -44.84
CA THR A 29 3.46 0.95 -46.07
C THR A 29 2.59 2.20 -45.86
N GLY A 30 2.50 3.03 -46.90
CA GLY A 30 1.25 3.74 -47.17
C GLY A 30 1.09 5.16 -46.62
N ARG A 31 1.71 6.13 -47.28
CA ARG A 31 0.98 7.22 -47.99
C ARG A 31 -0.26 7.80 -47.28
N ARG A 32 -0.07 9.02 -46.74
CA ARG A 32 -0.99 10.18 -46.86
C ARG A 32 -2.43 9.97 -46.34
N GLY A 33 -2.67 10.29 -45.08
CA GLY A 33 -4.00 10.45 -44.48
C GLY A 33 -4.08 11.76 -43.70
N VAL A 34 -4.84 12.71 -44.23
CA VAL A 34 -5.15 14.03 -43.69
C VAL A 34 -6.15 13.87 -42.55
N GLY A 35 -6.01 14.65 -41.47
CA GLY A 35 -7.02 14.72 -40.40
C GLY A 35 -6.55 14.10 -39.10
N GLY A 36 -5.70 14.83 -38.37
CA GLY A 36 -5.33 14.50 -37.00
C GLY A 36 -6.58 14.42 -36.14
N ALA A 37 -7.03 13.20 -35.85
CA ALA A 37 -7.90 12.95 -34.72
C ALA A 37 -7.14 13.46 -33.49
N SER A 38 -7.54 14.62 -32.99
CA SER A 38 -7.18 15.09 -31.67
C SER A 38 -7.55 14.00 -30.69
N ARG A 39 -6.59 13.11 -30.39
CA ARG A 39 -6.71 12.14 -29.31
C ARG A 39 -7.12 12.96 -28.09
N PRO A 40 -8.22 12.62 -27.39
CA PRO A 40 -8.50 13.26 -26.13
C PRO A 40 -7.24 13.12 -25.29
N ARG A 41 -6.66 14.25 -24.87
CA ARG A 41 -5.62 14.24 -23.84
C ARG A 41 -6.22 13.40 -22.72
N ARG A 42 -5.70 12.19 -22.50
CA ARG A 42 -5.96 11.47 -21.25
C ARG A 42 -5.65 12.50 -20.18
N ALA A 43 -6.68 12.91 -19.44
CA ALA A 43 -6.50 13.73 -18.25
C ALA A 43 -5.42 13.01 -17.45
N GLN A 44 -4.27 13.66 -17.33
CA GLN A 44 -3.14 13.04 -16.66
C GLN A 44 -3.60 12.84 -15.22
N PRO A 45 -3.56 11.62 -14.68
CA PRO A 45 -4.03 11.34 -13.33
C PRO A 45 -3.41 12.37 -12.37
N PRO A 46 -4.18 13.07 -11.53
CA PRO A 46 -3.65 14.07 -10.61
C PRO A 46 -2.52 13.47 -9.77
N ARG A 47 -1.29 13.87 -10.07
CA ARG A 47 -0.12 13.44 -9.31
C ARG A 47 -0.24 13.97 -7.88
N LEU A 48 0.19 13.15 -6.91
CA LEU A 48 0.37 13.62 -5.54
C LEU A 48 1.36 14.79 -5.52
N SER A 49 1.01 15.84 -4.79
CA SER A 49 1.97 16.88 -4.43
C SER A 49 3.03 16.33 -3.47
N THR A 50 4.15 17.04 -3.30
CA THR A 50 5.21 16.65 -2.34
C THR A 50 4.66 16.51 -0.92
N THR A 51 3.78 17.42 -0.49
CA THR A 51 3.15 17.36 0.84
C THR A 51 2.24 16.14 0.99
N GLU A 52 1.49 15.80 -0.05
CA GLU A 52 0.63 14.60 -0.04
C GLU A 52 1.44 13.31 -0.11
N GLN A 53 2.58 13.33 -0.80
CA GLN A 53 3.49 12.19 -0.81
C GLN A 53 4.11 11.97 0.58
N GLN A 54 4.54 13.04 1.25
CA GLN A 54 5.01 12.96 2.64
C GLN A 54 3.91 12.44 3.56
N GLN A 55 2.70 12.99 3.46
CA GLN A 55 1.55 12.55 4.25
C GLN A 55 1.23 11.06 4.05
N LEU A 56 1.37 10.56 2.82
CA LEU A 56 1.18 9.14 2.52
C LEU A 56 2.25 8.28 3.22
N TRP A 57 3.49 8.74 3.29
CA TRP A 57 4.58 8.01 3.95
C TRP A 57 4.36 8.02 5.47
N ASP A 58 4.08 9.19 6.04
CA ASP A 58 3.80 9.34 7.47
C ASP A 58 2.60 8.47 7.91
N ALA A 59 1.54 8.42 7.10
CA ALA A 59 0.36 7.61 7.40
C ALA A 59 0.66 6.10 7.33
N GLN A 60 1.50 5.66 6.38
CA GLN A 60 1.92 4.26 6.30
C GLN A 60 2.78 3.86 7.50
N ASP A 61 3.74 4.71 7.86
CA ASP A 61 4.61 4.47 9.03
C ASP A 61 3.79 4.39 10.31
N LEU A 62 2.80 5.28 10.48
CA LEU A 62 1.89 5.28 11.63
C LEU A 62 1.04 4.00 11.69
N VAL A 63 0.54 3.50 10.56
CA VAL A 63 -0.20 2.22 10.53
C VAL A 63 0.69 1.06 10.99
N VAL A 64 1.93 1.01 10.52
CA VAL A 64 2.89 -0.04 10.92
C VAL A 64 3.21 0.06 12.41
N GLU A 65 3.48 1.26 12.90
CA GLU A 65 3.76 1.51 14.32
C GLU A 65 2.59 1.07 15.22
N LEU A 66 1.37 1.50 14.89
CA LEU A 66 0.17 1.17 15.67
C LEU A 66 -0.13 -0.32 15.64
N ASN A 67 0.06 -1.00 14.51
CA ASN A 67 -0.07 -2.46 14.44
C ASN A 67 0.93 -3.15 15.37
N GLY A 68 2.19 -2.71 15.38
CA GLY A 68 3.20 -3.24 16.30
C GLY A 68 2.84 -3.01 17.77
N GLN A 69 2.30 -1.84 18.12
CA GLN A 69 1.84 -1.54 19.49
C GLN A 69 0.66 -2.44 19.89
N ILE A 70 -0.32 -2.64 19.01
CA ILE A 70 -1.47 -3.52 19.25
C ILE A 70 -0.99 -4.96 19.46
N GLU A 71 -0.12 -5.47 18.58
CA GLU A 71 0.43 -6.82 18.70
C GLU A 71 1.20 -7.01 20.01
N ASN A 72 2.01 -6.03 20.40
CA ASN A 72 2.74 -6.07 21.68
C ASN A 72 1.80 -6.12 22.88
N LEU A 73 0.73 -5.31 22.90
CA LEU A 73 -0.27 -5.32 23.97
C LEU A 73 -1.03 -6.65 24.02
N GLN A 74 -1.40 -7.19 22.87
CA GLN A 74 -2.06 -8.50 22.77
C GLN A 74 -1.15 -9.63 23.26
N ALA A 75 0.12 -9.62 22.87
CA ALA A 75 1.12 -10.60 23.32
C ALA A 75 1.36 -10.51 24.84
N ALA A 76 1.45 -9.30 25.38
CA ALA A 76 1.55 -9.08 26.82
C ALA A 76 0.33 -9.61 27.58
N GLY A 77 -0.89 -9.36 27.06
CA GLY A 77 -2.12 -9.91 27.61
C GLY A 77 -2.16 -11.43 27.56
N ALA A 78 -1.75 -12.04 26.44
CA ALA A 78 -1.69 -13.50 26.30
C ALA A 78 -0.71 -14.12 27.30
N ALA A 79 0.46 -13.52 27.50
CA ALA A 79 1.46 -13.96 28.48
C ALA A 79 0.96 -13.83 29.93
N ALA A 80 0.11 -12.83 30.21
CA ALA A 80 -0.48 -12.60 31.52
C ALA A 80 -1.76 -13.43 31.78
N GLY A 81 -2.23 -14.23 30.82
CA GLY A 81 -3.46 -15.02 30.94
C GLY A 81 -4.74 -14.26 30.59
N GLY A 82 -4.64 -13.06 30.03
CA GLY A 82 -5.76 -12.24 29.56
C GLY A 82 -5.41 -10.75 29.48
N LEU A 83 -6.18 -10.01 28.68
CA LEU A 83 -6.07 -8.55 28.62
C LEU A 83 -6.79 -7.90 29.80
N THR A 84 -6.10 -6.96 30.44
CA THR A 84 -6.72 -6.03 31.42
C THR A 84 -7.64 -5.03 30.71
N GLU A 85 -8.55 -4.40 31.45
CA GLU A 85 -9.45 -3.38 30.88
C GLU A 85 -8.69 -2.17 30.32
N ALA A 86 -7.61 -1.76 30.98
CA ALA A 86 -6.74 -0.70 30.50
C ALA A 86 -6.11 -1.06 29.14
N GLN A 87 -5.56 -2.27 29.01
CA GLN A 87 -4.99 -2.74 27.75
C GLN A 87 -6.04 -2.86 26.64
N ARG A 88 -7.27 -3.30 26.96
CA ARG A 88 -8.37 -3.34 25.99
C ARG A 88 -8.72 -1.94 25.46
N THR A 89 -8.81 -0.97 26.37
CA THR A 89 -9.08 0.43 26.02
C THR A 89 -7.95 1.00 25.16
N GLU A 90 -6.70 0.70 25.51
CA GLU A 90 -5.52 1.14 24.77
C GLU A 90 -5.48 0.53 23.37
N ILE A 91 -5.73 -0.77 23.23
CA ILE A 91 -5.86 -1.45 21.93
C ILE A 91 -6.97 -0.80 21.08
N ALA A 92 -8.14 -0.51 21.66
CA ALA A 92 -9.22 0.16 20.94
C ALA A 92 -8.82 1.57 20.46
N GLY A 93 -8.08 2.31 21.29
CA GLY A 93 -7.54 3.62 20.94
C GLY A 93 -6.48 3.56 19.84
N HIS A 94 -5.60 2.56 19.84
CA HIS A 94 -4.64 2.35 18.75
C HIS A 94 -5.33 1.90 17.46
N THR A 95 -6.33 1.03 17.57
CA THR A 95 -7.14 0.53 16.45
C THR A 95 -7.84 1.69 15.73
N THR A 96 -8.48 2.59 16.49
CA THR A 96 -9.15 3.78 15.93
C THR A 96 -8.16 4.67 15.18
N ARG A 97 -7.01 4.97 15.79
CA ARG A 97 -5.96 5.80 15.17
C ARG A 97 -5.37 5.15 13.92
N ARG A 98 -5.24 3.82 13.91
CA ARG A 98 -4.77 3.06 12.76
C ARG A 98 -5.78 3.17 11.62
N ASP A 99 -7.07 3.07 11.92
CA ASP A 99 -8.13 3.15 10.90
C ASP A 99 -8.19 4.55 10.27
N GLU A 100 -7.98 5.61 11.06
CA GLU A 100 -7.85 6.99 10.56
C GLU A 100 -6.62 7.16 9.65
N ALA A 101 -5.47 6.61 10.05
CA ALA A 101 -4.27 6.61 9.23
C ALA A 101 -4.47 5.82 7.93
N GLN A 102 -5.12 4.65 8.01
CA GLN A 102 -5.44 3.83 6.85
C GLN A 102 -6.38 4.54 5.88
N ALA A 103 -7.40 5.25 6.38
CA ALA A 103 -8.27 6.05 5.53
C ALA A 103 -7.50 7.15 4.77
N THR A 104 -6.46 7.73 5.41
CA THR A 104 -5.57 8.69 4.76
C THR A 104 -4.74 8.03 3.65
N VAL A 105 -4.19 6.84 3.89
CA VAL A 105 -3.48 6.03 2.89
C VAL A 105 -4.41 5.73 1.71
N ASP A 106 -5.60 5.19 1.97
CA ASP A 106 -6.55 4.77 0.93
C ASP A 106 -6.95 5.94 0.04
N ARG A 107 -7.25 7.10 0.64
CA ARG A 107 -7.57 8.34 -0.08
C ARG A 107 -6.42 8.78 -1.00
N LEU A 108 -5.19 8.78 -0.49
CA LEU A 108 -4.02 9.26 -1.26
C LEU A 108 -3.58 8.26 -2.33
N VAL A 109 -3.72 6.95 -2.07
CA VAL A 109 -3.49 5.89 -3.05
C VAL A 109 -4.55 5.97 -4.16
N ALA A 110 -5.81 6.17 -3.82
CA ALA A 110 -6.89 6.38 -4.79
C ALA A 110 -6.62 7.60 -5.66
N LYS A 111 -6.21 8.73 -5.07
CA LYS A 111 -5.82 9.93 -5.81
C LYS A 111 -4.68 9.68 -6.78
N ARG A 112 -3.68 8.89 -6.39
CA ARG A 112 -2.52 8.54 -7.24
C ARG A 112 -2.90 7.67 -8.45
N GLY A 113 -3.95 6.85 -8.30
CA GLY A 113 -4.41 5.90 -9.33
C GLY A 113 -5.54 6.41 -10.23
N ALA A 114 -6.24 7.47 -9.82
CA ALA A 114 -7.27 8.19 -10.60
C ALA A 114 -6.63 9.20 -11.55
#